data_AF-A0A7L9C0I6-F1
#
_entry.id   AF-A0A7L9C0I6-F1
#
_cell.length_a   1.000
_cell.length_b   1.000
_cell.length_c   1.000
_cell.angle_alpha   90.00
_cell.angle_beta   90.00
_cell.angle_gamma   90.00
#
_symmetry.space_group_name_H-M   'P 1'
#
loop_
_entity.id
_entity.type
_entity.pdbx_description
1 polymer ?
#
loop_
_entity_poly.entity_id
_entity_poly.type
_entity_poly.pdbx_seq_one_letter_code
_entity_poly.pdbx_strand_id
1 'polypeptide(L)'
;MKNGIVNNCSFFQFGIVERFRKFGAAAVIAMFLLLGATTESRAFFGGDMDGDGIDDVVDNCPDVANPDQFDADGDNLGDDCDNCLFDPNPGQEDLDTDGVGDACDLCPVEFDPGQEDLDTDGVGDACDNCPGTSNPAPQADADGDGLGDDCDGCPTDPNKTVPGACGCGVADTDSDSDGTPDCNDGCPNDAAKIAPGQCGCGNPDTDTDGDGTADCNDGCPDDDNKTAAGACGCGNSDADADGNGTPDCLDDDNGNTNGNENQNQNNNGNSNGNDNVPTPNPSPEACGVTCGPGMGTMMPLVGIFLIGMRRRGRPRRTVS
;
A
#
# COMPACT_ATOMS: atom_id res chain seq x y z
N MET A 1 -53.38 -7.42 -27.56
CA MET A 1 -53.72 -8.80 -27.97
C MET A 1 -53.54 -9.70 -26.76
N LYS A 2 -54.65 -10.32 -26.30
CA LYS A 2 -54.75 -11.72 -25.82
C LYS A 2 -53.81 -12.15 -24.68
N ASN A 3 -54.20 -12.69 -23.54
CA ASN A 3 -55.40 -13.36 -22.99
C ASN A 3 -55.22 -13.33 -21.45
N GLY A 4 -56.17 -13.52 -20.54
CA GLY A 4 -57.49 -14.14 -20.56
C GLY A 4 -57.72 -14.64 -19.12
N ILE A 5 -58.75 -14.08 -18.49
CA ILE A 5 -59.20 -14.35 -17.12
C ILE A 5 -60.02 -15.66 -17.10
N VAL A 6 -60.03 -16.32 -15.94
CA VAL A 6 -60.97 -17.31 -15.37
C VAL A 6 -61.18 -18.68 -16.06
N ASN A 7 -60.93 -19.73 -15.27
CA ASN A 7 -61.52 -21.08 -15.29
C ASN A 7 -61.14 -21.72 -13.93
N ASN A 8 -61.92 -22.48 -13.17
CA ASN A 8 -63.29 -22.99 -13.24
C ASN A 8 -63.62 -23.49 -11.83
N CYS A 9 -64.72 -23.07 -11.21
CA CYS A 9 -65.31 -23.81 -10.10
C CYS A 9 -66.83 -23.70 -10.18
N SER A 10 -67.45 -24.67 -10.82
CA SER A 10 -68.90 -24.84 -10.90
C SER A 10 -69.19 -26.28 -11.26
N PHE A 11 -69.33 -27.16 -10.28
CA PHE A 11 -70.09 -28.41 -10.39
C PHE A 11 -70.31 -28.95 -8.98
N PHE A 12 -71.53 -28.83 -8.47
CA PHE A 12 -72.29 -29.85 -7.72
C PHE A 12 -73.46 -29.17 -7.00
N GLN A 13 -74.51 -28.88 -7.77
CA GLN A 13 -75.85 -28.68 -7.24
C GLN A 13 -76.74 -29.61 -8.05
N PHE A 14 -77.23 -30.69 -7.45
CA PHE A 14 -78.51 -31.37 -7.74
C PHE A 14 -78.54 -32.72 -6.99
N GLY A 15 -79.31 -32.77 -5.92
CA GLY A 15 -79.66 -34.03 -5.26
C GLY A 15 -80.23 -33.80 -3.87
N ILE A 16 -81.47 -34.26 -3.66
CA ILE A 16 -82.19 -34.31 -2.39
C ILE A 16 -83.03 -33.06 -2.06
N VAL A 17 -83.96 -32.71 -2.96
CA VAL A 17 -85.23 -32.08 -2.55
C VAL A 17 -86.38 -32.90 -3.13
N GLU A 18 -86.51 -34.16 -2.72
CA GLU A 18 -87.77 -34.92 -2.79
C GLU A 18 -87.67 -36.16 -1.89
N ARG A 19 -87.90 -36.00 -0.57
CA ARG A 19 -88.30 -37.13 0.29
C ARG A 19 -88.81 -36.77 1.70
N PHE A 20 -89.56 -35.68 1.87
CA PHE A 20 -90.23 -35.43 3.16
C PHE A 20 -91.68 -34.93 3.02
N ARG A 21 -92.51 -35.64 2.23
CA ARG A 21 -93.98 -35.64 2.41
C ARG A 21 -94.36 -36.86 3.25
N LYS A 22 -94.10 -36.86 4.56
CA LYS A 22 -94.74 -37.83 5.49
C LYS A 22 -94.56 -37.61 7.00
N PHE A 23 -93.81 -36.61 7.47
CA PHE A 23 -93.74 -36.33 8.90
C PHE A 23 -94.43 -35.00 9.21
N GLY A 24 -95.47 -35.06 10.06
CA GLY A 24 -96.28 -33.91 10.46
C GLY A 24 -95.45 -32.87 11.23
N ALA A 25 -95.97 -31.64 11.28
CA ALA A 25 -95.32 -30.44 11.80
C ALA A 25 -94.70 -30.54 13.23
N ALA A 26 -95.04 -31.57 14.01
CA ALA A 26 -94.45 -31.83 15.32
C ALA A 26 -92.99 -32.36 15.27
N ALA A 27 -92.54 -32.94 14.15
CA ALA A 27 -91.19 -33.50 14.03
C ALA A 27 -90.12 -32.47 13.61
N VAL A 28 -90.52 -31.33 13.05
CA VAL A 28 -89.59 -30.25 12.65
C VAL A 28 -89.21 -29.37 13.85
N ILE A 29 -90.12 -29.20 14.82
CA ILE A 29 -89.86 -28.40 16.03
C ILE A 29 -88.99 -29.16 17.05
N ALA A 30 -89.08 -30.50 17.10
CA ALA A 30 -88.20 -31.33 17.95
C ALA A 30 -86.77 -31.44 17.41
N MET A 31 -86.53 -31.15 16.13
CA MET A 31 -85.18 -31.06 15.56
C MET A 31 -84.53 -29.69 15.80
N PHE A 32 -85.33 -28.65 16.08
CA PHE A 32 -84.88 -27.33 16.51
C PHE A 32 -84.79 -27.18 18.05
N LEU A 33 -85.34 -28.09 18.84
CA LEU A 33 -85.08 -28.22 20.29
C LEU A 33 -84.01 -29.28 20.62
N LEU A 34 -83.27 -29.70 19.60
CA LEU A 34 -81.91 -30.26 19.71
C LEU A 34 -80.88 -29.25 19.18
N LEU A 35 -81.24 -27.96 19.11
CA LEU A 35 -80.30 -26.83 19.14
C LEU A 35 -79.69 -26.69 20.55
N GLY A 36 -79.18 -27.79 21.09
CA GLY A 36 -78.25 -27.74 22.21
C GLY A 36 -76.95 -27.21 21.67
N ALA A 37 -76.66 -25.96 22.01
CA ALA A 37 -75.41 -25.26 21.82
C ALA A 37 -74.20 -26.17 21.54
N THR A 38 -73.84 -26.31 20.28
CA THR A 38 -72.42 -26.35 19.92
C THR A 38 -72.18 -25.11 19.08
N THR A 39 -72.27 -23.94 19.73
CA THR A 39 -71.10 -23.09 19.59
C THR A 39 -69.96 -23.96 20.11
N GLU A 40 -69.31 -24.72 19.22
CA GLU A 40 -67.89 -24.80 19.38
C GLU A 40 -67.43 -23.35 19.23
N SER A 41 -67.49 -22.63 20.35
CA SER A 41 -66.27 -22.08 20.87
C SER A 41 -65.21 -23.14 20.62
N ARG A 42 -64.62 -23.08 19.41
CA ARG A 42 -63.17 -23.15 19.32
C ARG A 42 -62.75 -22.25 20.46
N ALA A 43 -62.44 -22.86 21.59
CA ALA A 43 -61.48 -22.27 22.48
C ALA A 43 -60.33 -21.95 21.53
N PHE A 44 -60.31 -20.69 21.14
CA PHE A 44 -59.13 -20.02 20.68
C PHE A 44 -58.23 -20.13 21.90
N PHE A 45 -57.61 -21.30 22.05
CA PHE A 45 -56.42 -21.44 22.84
C PHE A 45 -55.39 -20.71 21.98
N GLY A 46 -55.40 -19.37 22.06
CA GLY A 46 -54.15 -18.66 21.93
C GLY A 46 -53.23 -19.32 22.95
N GLY A 47 -52.09 -19.83 22.48
CA GLY A 47 -51.02 -20.14 23.40
C GLY A 47 -50.54 -18.82 24.00
N ASP A 48 -49.80 -18.96 25.08
CA ASP A 48 -48.97 -17.92 25.68
C ASP A 48 -47.66 -18.67 25.93
N MET A 49 -46.78 -18.63 24.93
CA MET A 49 -45.63 -19.54 24.87
C MET A 49 -44.56 -19.15 25.89
N ASP A 50 -44.39 -17.87 26.16
CA ASP A 50 -43.39 -17.32 27.07
C ASP A 50 -43.95 -16.98 28.48
N GLY A 51 -45.27 -16.97 28.64
CA GLY A 51 -45.96 -16.81 29.92
C GLY A 51 -46.10 -15.36 30.38
N ASP A 52 -46.11 -14.41 29.44
CA ASP A 52 -46.12 -12.98 29.73
C ASP A 52 -47.54 -12.40 29.94
N GLY A 53 -48.57 -13.18 29.59
CA GLY A 53 -49.98 -12.84 29.74
C GLY A 53 -50.65 -12.28 28.48
N ILE A 54 -49.96 -12.28 27.34
CA ILE A 54 -50.46 -11.93 26.02
C ILE A 54 -50.59 -13.22 25.19
N ASP A 55 -51.67 -13.34 24.39
CA ASP A 55 -51.87 -14.54 23.56
C ASP A 55 -50.93 -14.46 22.32
N ASP A 56 -50.25 -15.56 21.94
CA ASP A 56 -49.28 -15.67 20.82
C ASP A 56 -49.74 -15.02 19.48
N VAL A 57 -51.06 -14.90 19.28
CA VAL A 57 -51.68 -14.35 18.06
C VAL A 57 -51.74 -12.82 18.01
N VAL A 58 -51.59 -12.17 19.15
CA VAL A 58 -51.58 -10.72 19.33
C VAL A 58 -50.29 -10.24 19.99
N ASP A 59 -49.46 -11.17 20.44
CA ASP A 59 -48.13 -10.94 20.98
C ASP A 59 -47.15 -10.53 19.87
N ASN A 60 -46.52 -9.36 20.01
CA ASN A 60 -45.50 -8.88 19.09
C ASN A 60 -44.10 -9.47 19.36
N CYS A 61 -43.93 -10.26 20.44
CA CYS A 61 -42.76 -11.08 20.70
C CYS A 61 -43.13 -12.48 21.24
N PRO A 62 -43.72 -13.38 20.43
CA PRO A 62 -44.30 -14.65 20.92
C PRO A 62 -43.39 -15.62 21.68
N ASP A 63 -42.08 -15.40 21.68
CA ASP A 63 -41.07 -16.24 22.36
C ASP A 63 -40.31 -15.46 23.47
N VAL A 64 -40.59 -14.17 23.67
CA VAL A 64 -39.87 -13.27 24.59
C VAL A 64 -40.86 -12.42 25.37
N ALA A 65 -40.99 -12.74 26.66
CA ALA A 65 -41.99 -12.13 27.52
C ALA A 65 -41.86 -10.60 27.64
N ASN A 66 -42.83 -9.88 27.08
CA ASN A 66 -42.90 -8.43 27.03
C ASN A 66 -44.34 -7.92 27.29
N PRO A 67 -44.83 -7.97 28.55
CA PRO A 67 -46.25 -7.70 28.86
C PRO A 67 -46.76 -6.30 28.53
N ASP A 68 -45.86 -5.35 28.26
CA ASP A 68 -46.19 -3.98 27.84
C ASP A 68 -46.28 -3.82 26.32
N GLN A 69 -45.82 -4.81 25.55
CA GLN A 69 -45.96 -4.90 24.09
C GLN A 69 -45.51 -3.62 23.39
N PHE A 70 -44.43 -3.02 23.90
CA PHE A 70 -43.86 -1.81 23.34
C PHE A 70 -43.22 -2.13 21.98
N ASP A 71 -43.41 -1.21 21.04
CA ASP A 71 -42.98 -1.29 19.64
C ASP A 71 -42.68 0.17 19.25
N ALA A 72 -41.41 0.55 19.36
CA ALA A 72 -40.96 1.93 19.28
C ALA A 72 -41.00 2.49 17.85
N ASP A 73 -40.77 1.64 16.85
CA ASP A 73 -40.61 2.04 15.46
C ASP A 73 -41.84 1.69 14.57
N GLY A 74 -42.75 0.87 15.09
CA GLY A 74 -44.05 0.55 14.51
C GLY A 74 -44.00 -0.54 13.44
N ASP A 75 -43.04 -1.45 13.53
CA ASP A 75 -42.81 -2.50 12.53
C ASP A 75 -43.60 -3.81 12.84
N ASN A 76 -44.32 -3.83 13.97
CA ASN A 76 -45.09 -4.95 14.55
C ASN A 76 -44.26 -6.05 15.22
N LEU A 77 -43.00 -5.78 15.50
CA LEU A 77 -42.15 -6.53 16.41
C LEU A 77 -42.00 -5.76 17.72
N GLY A 78 -41.94 -6.46 18.86
CA GLY A 78 -41.75 -5.77 20.13
C GLY A 78 -40.28 -5.44 20.40
N ASP A 79 -40.03 -4.33 21.10
CA ASP A 79 -38.68 -3.86 21.47
C ASP A 79 -37.81 -4.97 22.12
N ASP A 80 -38.42 -5.88 22.88
CA ASP A 80 -37.70 -6.96 23.59
C ASP A 80 -37.17 -8.07 22.66
N CYS A 81 -37.69 -8.18 21.44
CA CYS A 81 -37.25 -9.13 20.42
C CYS A 81 -36.79 -8.48 19.11
N ASP A 82 -36.65 -7.15 19.12
CA ASP A 82 -36.22 -6.31 18.01
C ASP A 82 -34.70 -6.05 18.05
N ASN A 83 -34.05 -6.19 16.90
CA ASN A 83 -32.60 -5.98 16.74
C ASN A 83 -32.28 -4.61 16.13
N CYS A 84 -33.31 -3.79 15.86
CA CYS A 84 -33.25 -2.41 15.42
C CYS A 84 -34.36 -1.56 16.04
N LEU A 85 -34.28 -1.32 17.35
CA LEU A 85 -35.24 -0.58 18.20
C LEU A 85 -35.84 0.72 17.64
N PHE A 86 -35.23 1.36 16.64
CA PHE A 86 -35.69 2.64 16.10
C PHE A 86 -35.86 2.66 14.58
N ASP A 87 -35.58 1.55 13.89
CA ASP A 87 -35.54 1.48 12.43
C ASP A 87 -36.32 0.25 11.92
N PRO A 88 -37.53 0.45 11.34
CA PRO A 88 -38.45 -0.64 11.02
C PRO A 88 -37.87 -1.75 10.16
N ASN A 89 -37.78 -2.96 10.71
CA ASN A 89 -37.25 -4.14 10.04
C ASN A 89 -37.99 -5.45 10.42
N PRO A 90 -39.27 -5.64 10.00
CA PRO A 90 -40.07 -6.79 10.43
C PRO A 90 -39.50 -8.17 10.06
N GLY A 91 -38.48 -8.20 9.19
CA GLY A 91 -37.77 -9.40 8.78
C GLY A 91 -36.63 -9.82 9.70
N GLN A 92 -36.19 -8.94 10.63
CA GLN A 92 -35.11 -9.18 11.58
C GLN A 92 -33.84 -9.72 10.92
N GLU A 93 -33.54 -9.26 9.70
CA GLU A 93 -32.29 -9.62 9.04
C GLU A 93 -31.09 -9.10 9.84
N ASP A 94 -30.08 -9.94 9.99
CA ASP A 94 -28.80 -9.70 10.70
C ASP A 94 -27.77 -10.62 10.03
N LEU A 95 -27.10 -10.09 9.00
CA LEU A 95 -26.31 -10.86 8.05
C LEU A 95 -24.99 -11.36 8.65
N ASP A 96 -24.37 -10.60 9.53
CA ASP A 96 -23.08 -10.92 10.14
C ASP A 96 -23.20 -11.50 11.57
N THR A 97 -24.42 -11.53 12.12
CA THR A 97 -24.80 -12.14 13.39
C THR A 97 -24.19 -11.47 14.62
N ASP A 98 -24.04 -10.15 14.56
CA ASP A 98 -23.48 -9.34 15.63
C ASP A 98 -24.52 -8.89 16.68
N GLY A 99 -25.81 -9.01 16.32
CA GLY A 99 -26.96 -8.67 17.16
C GLY A 99 -27.59 -7.31 16.85
N VAL A 100 -27.07 -6.58 15.87
CA VAL A 100 -27.63 -5.37 15.27
C VAL A 100 -28.27 -5.78 13.94
N GLY A 101 -29.50 -5.34 13.66
CA GLY A 101 -30.16 -5.71 12.41
C GLY A 101 -29.64 -4.93 11.20
N ASP A 102 -29.68 -5.55 10.01
CA ASP A 102 -29.21 -4.96 8.73
C ASP A 102 -29.80 -3.56 8.45
N ALA A 103 -30.95 -3.22 9.04
CA ALA A 103 -31.63 -1.94 8.86
C ALA A 103 -31.01 -0.78 9.65
N CYS A 104 -30.40 -1.06 10.79
CA CYS A 104 -29.76 -0.10 11.68
C CYS A 104 -28.25 -0.38 11.86
N ASP A 105 -27.74 -1.36 11.12
CA ASP A 105 -26.33 -1.70 11.11
C ASP A 105 -25.53 -0.77 10.19
N LEU A 106 -24.50 -0.13 10.75
CA LEU A 106 -23.55 0.72 10.03
C LEU A 106 -22.53 -0.10 9.23
N CYS A 107 -22.34 -1.37 9.59
CA CYS A 107 -21.47 -2.33 8.91
C CYS A 107 -22.15 -3.69 8.65
N PRO A 108 -23.19 -3.76 7.77
CA PRO A 108 -24.06 -4.94 7.57
C PRO A 108 -23.42 -6.28 7.16
N VAL A 109 -22.09 -6.35 7.02
CA VAL A 109 -21.36 -7.56 6.62
C VAL A 109 -20.13 -7.83 7.50
N GLU A 110 -19.84 -6.99 8.48
CA GLU A 110 -18.63 -7.06 9.32
C GLU A 110 -18.99 -6.94 10.81
N PHE A 111 -18.94 -8.07 11.53
CA PHE A 111 -19.33 -8.16 12.94
C PHE A 111 -18.77 -7.03 13.82
N ASP A 112 -19.64 -6.11 14.27
CA ASP A 112 -19.25 -4.97 15.13
C ASP A 112 -20.34 -4.50 16.11
N PRO A 113 -20.71 -5.28 17.15
CA PRO A 113 -21.85 -4.96 18.03
C PRO A 113 -21.79 -3.62 18.80
N GLY A 114 -20.67 -2.91 18.72
CA GLY A 114 -20.45 -1.59 19.29
C GLY A 114 -20.97 -0.43 18.44
N GLN A 115 -21.24 -0.62 17.14
CA GLN A 115 -21.64 0.42 16.18
C GLN A 115 -20.82 1.72 16.33
N GLU A 116 -19.49 1.60 16.48
CA GLU A 116 -18.64 2.78 16.53
C GLU A 116 -18.60 3.48 15.16
N ASP A 117 -18.77 4.81 15.16
CA ASP A 117 -18.67 5.67 13.97
C ASP A 117 -18.05 7.00 14.42
N LEU A 118 -16.72 7.09 14.29
CA LEU A 118 -15.93 8.15 14.91
C LEU A 118 -16.13 9.51 14.21
N ASP A 119 -16.41 9.53 12.92
CA ASP A 119 -16.58 10.77 12.14
C ASP A 119 -18.02 11.08 11.74
N THR A 120 -18.96 10.21 12.10
CA THR A 120 -20.42 10.37 12.00
C THR A 120 -20.92 10.48 10.56
N ASP A 121 -20.32 9.73 9.65
CA ASP A 121 -20.63 9.76 8.23
C ASP A 121 -21.68 8.73 7.77
N GLY A 122 -22.05 7.81 8.68
CA GLY A 122 -23.02 6.74 8.44
C GLY A 122 -22.41 5.42 7.94
N VAL A 123 -21.08 5.28 7.99
CA VAL A 123 -20.34 4.03 7.83
C VAL A 123 -19.60 3.76 9.14
N GLY A 124 -19.71 2.54 9.68
CA GLY A 124 -19.09 2.21 10.96
C GLY A 124 -17.58 2.04 10.86
N ASP A 125 -16.84 2.33 11.93
CA ASP A 125 -15.38 2.22 12.04
C ASP A 125 -14.86 0.83 11.61
N ALA A 126 -15.68 -0.22 11.75
CA ALA A 126 -15.32 -1.59 11.37
C ALA A 126 -15.23 -1.81 9.86
N CYS A 127 -15.99 -1.03 9.08
CA CYS A 127 -16.08 -1.14 7.62
C CYS A 127 -15.75 0.17 6.88
N ASP A 128 -15.34 1.22 7.61
CA ASP A 128 -14.89 2.49 7.08
C ASP A 128 -13.38 2.44 6.72
N ASN A 129 -13.04 2.75 5.47
CA ASN A 129 -11.66 2.84 4.99
C ASN A 129 -11.00 4.20 5.28
N CYS A 130 -11.72 5.12 5.92
CA CYS A 130 -11.24 6.37 6.49
C CYS A 130 -11.88 6.71 7.87
N PRO A 131 -11.71 5.89 8.94
CA PRO A 131 -12.45 6.03 10.22
C PRO A 131 -12.39 7.38 10.95
N GLY A 132 -11.52 8.30 10.54
CA GLY A 132 -11.42 9.63 11.14
C GLY A 132 -11.67 10.77 10.15
N THR A 133 -12.17 10.49 8.96
CA THR A 133 -12.39 11.44 7.87
C THR A 133 -13.60 11.03 7.04
N SER A 134 -14.72 11.71 7.31
CA SER A 134 -16.00 11.45 6.69
C SER A 134 -15.90 11.30 5.17
N ASN A 135 -16.29 10.12 4.71
CA ASN A 135 -16.31 9.66 3.33
C ASN A 135 -17.49 8.68 3.12
N PRO A 136 -18.75 9.14 3.27
CA PRO A 136 -19.92 8.27 3.26
C PRO A 136 -19.95 7.33 2.05
N ALA A 137 -20.67 6.21 2.19
CA ALA A 137 -20.85 5.22 1.11
C ALA A 137 -20.94 5.89 -0.29
N PRO A 138 -20.12 5.44 -1.26
CA PRO A 138 -19.65 4.07 -1.40
C PRO A 138 -18.22 3.79 -0.92
N GLN A 139 -17.61 4.65 -0.07
CA GLN A 139 -16.27 4.40 0.52
C GLN A 139 -15.21 4.17 -0.57
N ALA A 140 -14.99 5.21 -1.39
CA ALA A 140 -14.12 5.11 -2.56
C ALA A 140 -12.67 4.81 -2.18
N ASP A 141 -12.06 3.88 -2.90
CA ASP A 141 -10.65 3.49 -2.82
C ASP A 141 -10.19 3.17 -4.25
N ALA A 142 -9.60 4.16 -4.91
CA ALA A 142 -9.37 4.12 -6.35
C ALA A 142 -8.19 3.24 -6.77
N ASP A 143 -7.25 2.93 -5.88
CA ASP A 143 -6.12 2.05 -6.16
C ASP A 143 -6.15 0.70 -5.41
N GLY A 144 -7.04 0.54 -4.45
CA GLY A 144 -7.30 -0.71 -3.75
C GLY A 144 -6.27 -1.04 -2.68
N ASP A 145 -5.61 -0.04 -2.09
CA ASP A 145 -4.63 -0.24 -1.01
C ASP A 145 -5.26 -0.38 0.38
N GLY A 146 -6.57 -0.13 0.48
CA GLY A 146 -7.37 -0.23 1.70
C GLY A 146 -7.53 1.08 2.47
N LEU A 147 -6.91 2.17 2.02
CA LEU A 147 -7.14 3.53 2.53
C LEU A 147 -8.06 4.29 1.56
N GLY A 148 -9.14 4.89 2.05
CA GLY A 148 -10.07 5.59 1.17
C GLY A 148 -9.51 6.86 0.54
N ASP A 149 -10.04 7.23 -0.62
CA ASP A 149 -9.60 8.40 -1.41
C ASP A 149 -9.58 9.71 -0.61
N ASP A 150 -10.48 9.85 0.38
CA ASP A 150 -10.63 11.05 1.19
C ASP A 150 -9.58 11.18 2.31
N CYS A 151 -8.97 10.07 2.73
CA CYS A 151 -7.89 10.04 3.72
C CYS A 151 -6.54 9.57 3.13
N ASP A 152 -6.49 9.22 1.85
CA ASP A 152 -5.27 8.89 1.13
C ASP A 152 -4.59 10.13 0.52
N GLY A 153 -3.31 10.33 0.87
CA GLY A 153 -2.48 11.37 0.30
C GLY A 153 -2.05 11.10 -1.15
N CYS A 154 -2.23 9.88 -1.63
CA CYS A 154 -1.91 9.43 -2.98
C CYS A 154 -2.97 8.46 -3.55
N PRO A 155 -4.22 8.92 -3.81
CA PRO A 155 -5.40 8.09 -4.16
C PRO A 155 -5.33 7.21 -5.43
N THR A 156 -4.18 7.14 -6.09
CA THR A 156 -4.01 6.39 -7.35
C THR A 156 -2.70 5.60 -7.37
N ASP A 157 -1.95 5.59 -6.27
CA ASP A 157 -0.70 4.85 -6.11
C ASP A 157 -0.80 3.83 -4.97
N PRO A 158 -1.07 2.55 -5.29
CA PRO A 158 -1.35 1.54 -4.26
C PRO A 158 -0.13 1.14 -3.43
N ASN A 159 1.04 1.76 -3.64
CA ASN A 159 2.24 1.54 -2.86
C ASN A 159 2.57 2.72 -1.94
N LYS A 160 1.77 3.78 -1.96
CA LYS A 160 1.99 5.00 -1.18
C LYS A 160 0.67 5.58 -0.71
N THR A 161 0.54 5.75 0.59
CA THR A 161 -0.57 6.50 1.21
C THR A 161 -0.24 7.97 1.48
N VAL A 162 1.02 8.35 1.26
CA VAL A 162 1.52 9.71 1.42
C VAL A 162 2.49 10.06 0.28
N PRO A 163 2.49 11.30 -0.22
CA PRO A 163 3.36 11.68 -1.35
C PRO A 163 4.86 11.44 -1.11
N GLY A 164 5.35 11.68 0.10
CA GLY A 164 6.80 11.62 0.36
C GLY A 164 7.57 12.71 -0.39
N ALA A 165 8.88 12.51 -0.56
CA ALA A 165 9.79 13.48 -1.18
C ALA A 165 9.76 13.40 -2.72
N CYS A 166 9.46 12.23 -3.27
CA CYS A 166 9.30 11.99 -4.70
C CYS A 166 7.87 12.20 -5.20
N GLY A 167 6.91 12.44 -4.31
CA GLY A 167 5.49 12.49 -4.65
C GLY A 167 4.89 11.10 -4.89
N CYS A 168 3.62 11.08 -5.30
CA CYS A 168 2.90 9.85 -5.64
C CYS A 168 3.42 9.26 -6.95
N GLY A 169 3.36 7.93 -7.08
CA GLY A 169 3.75 7.16 -8.26
C GLY A 169 5.26 6.93 -8.41
N VAL A 170 6.07 7.46 -7.50
CA VAL A 170 7.55 7.34 -7.52
C VAL A 170 8.04 6.98 -6.12
N ALA A 171 8.74 5.85 -5.98
CA ALA A 171 9.28 5.42 -4.70
C ALA A 171 10.33 6.40 -4.14
N ASP A 172 10.32 6.62 -2.82
CA ASP A 172 11.38 7.36 -2.09
C ASP A 172 12.61 6.48 -1.84
N THR A 173 13.01 5.67 -2.84
CA THR A 173 14.22 4.84 -2.75
C THR A 173 15.43 5.76 -2.66
N ASP A 174 16.33 5.44 -1.74
CA ASP A 174 17.63 6.07 -1.58
C ASP A 174 18.68 4.96 -1.74
N SER A 175 19.22 4.84 -2.95
CA SER A 175 20.02 3.70 -3.38
C SER A 175 21.41 3.65 -2.74
N ASP A 176 21.99 4.78 -2.36
CA ASP A 176 23.31 4.88 -1.73
C ASP A 176 23.28 5.33 -0.26
N SER A 177 22.09 5.63 0.27
CA SER A 177 21.84 5.98 1.66
C SER A 177 22.48 7.30 2.12
N ASP A 178 22.53 8.29 1.22
CA ASP A 178 23.05 9.64 1.51
C ASP A 178 22.00 10.59 2.12
N GLY A 179 20.73 10.16 2.12
CA GLY A 179 19.59 10.91 2.61
C GLY A 179 18.79 11.64 1.53
N THR A 180 19.24 11.60 0.28
CA THR A 180 18.55 12.14 -0.89
C THR A 180 17.94 10.98 -1.68
N PRO A 181 16.61 10.92 -1.82
CA PRO A 181 16.01 9.86 -2.62
C PRO A 181 16.40 10.00 -4.10
N ASP A 182 16.51 8.89 -4.81
CA ASP A 182 16.98 8.77 -6.19
C ASP A 182 16.28 9.74 -7.15
N CYS A 183 15.00 10.06 -6.90
CA CYS A 183 14.21 10.98 -7.72
C CYS A 183 14.70 12.44 -7.65
N ASN A 184 15.38 12.81 -6.57
CA ASN A 184 15.92 14.13 -6.27
C ASN A 184 17.46 14.12 -6.26
N ASP A 185 18.07 13.00 -6.59
CA ASP A 185 19.52 12.81 -6.58
C ASP A 185 20.10 12.79 -8.01
N GLY A 186 21.03 13.70 -8.28
CA GLY A 186 21.77 13.74 -9.54
C GLY A 186 22.84 12.65 -9.65
N CYS A 187 23.17 11.98 -8.55
CA CYS A 187 24.11 10.88 -8.46
C CYS A 187 23.60 9.75 -7.54
N PRO A 188 22.52 9.01 -7.91
CA PRO A 188 21.82 8.04 -7.05
C PRO A 188 22.62 6.83 -6.53
N ASN A 189 23.92 6.75 -6.82
CA ASN A 189 24.78 5.64 -6.40
C ASN A 189 26.12 6.14 -5.82
N ASP A 190 26.23 7.45 -5.56
CA ASP A 190 27.41 8.10 -4.98
C ASP A 190 27.03 8.92 -3.75
N ALA A 191 27.08 8.27 -2.57
CA ALA A 191 26.68 8.90 -1.32
C ALA A 191 27.51 10.11 -0.86
N ALA A 192 28.59 10.45 -1.58
CA ALA A 192 29.36 11.66 -1.33
C ALA A 192 28.82 12.88 -2.11
N LYS A 193 27.91 12.67 -3.07
CA LYS A 193 27.43 13.70 -3.98
C LYS A 193 25.96 13.52 -4.32
N ILE A 194 25.20 14.61 -4.21
CA ILE A 194 23.83 14.70 -4.72
C ILE A 194 23.74 15.25 -6.15
N ALA A 195 24.88 15.63 -6.73
CA ALA A 195 24.96 16.25 -8.05
C ALA A 195 26.29 15.88 -8.73
N PRO A 196 26.32 15.70 -10.07
CA PRO A 196 27.53 15.26 -10.77
C PRO A 196 28.75 16.15 -10.58
N GLY A 197 28.60 17.46 -10.38
CA GLY A 197 29.74 18.37 -10.26
C GLY A 197 30.60 18.43 -11.54
N GLN A 198 31.88 18.78 -11.40
CA GLN A 198 32.82 18.91 -12.52
C GLN A 198 33.37 17.56 -12.99
N CYS A 199 33.54 16.61 -12.07
CA CYS A 199 34.11 15.29 -12.32
C CYS A 199 33.08 14.17 -12.52
N GLY A 200 31.79 14.50 -12.50
CA GLY A 200 30.71 13.53 -12.50
C GLY A 200 30.54 12.84 -11.15
N CYS A 201 29.63 11.86 -11.13
CA CYS A 201 29.41 10.99 -9.97
C CYS A 201 30.55 9.98 -9.81
N GLY A 202 30.85 9.61 -8.57
CA GLY A 202 31.88 8.64 -8.17
C GLY A 202 33.29 9.20 -8.07
N ASN A 203 33.52 10.46 -8.48
CA ASN A 203 34.82 11.12 -8.46
C ASN A 203 34.75 12.43 -7.67
N PRO A 204 35.61 12.71 -6.68
CA PRO A 204 35.57 13.98 -5.96
C PRO A 204 35.91 15.16 -6.87
N ASP A 205 35.26 16.31 -6.66
CA ASP A 205 35.61 17.58 -7.30
C ASP A 205 36.77 18.27 -6.56
N THR A 206 37.81 17.52 -6.24
CA THR A 206 39.03 18.06 -5.61
C THR A 206 39.71 19.01 -6.58
N ASP A 207 40.14 20.15 -6.08
CA ASP A 207 40.94 21.15 -6.79
C ASP A 207 42.19 21.36 -5.91
N THR A 208 43.27 20.65 -6.25
CA THR A 208 44.44 20.50 -5.39
C THR A 208 45.26 21.79 -5.29
N ASP A 209 45.36 22.56 -6.37
CA ASP A 209 46.12 23.81 -6.42
C ASP A 209 45.25 25.08 -6.27
N GLY A 210 43.94 24.97 -6.41
CA GLY A 210 42.99 26.05 -6.18
C GLY A 210 42.81 26.99 -7.38
N ASP A 211 43.15 26.54 -8.59
CA ASP A 211 43.05 27.33 -9.82
C ASP A 211 41.60 27.46 -10.36
N GLY A 212 40.69 26.66 -9.82
CA GLY A 212 39.27 26.59 -10.16
C GLY A 212 38.89 25.44 -11.09
N THR A 213 39.86 24.65 -11.54
CA THR A 213 39.69 23.43 -12.35
C THR A 213 39.90 22.21 -11.46
N ALA A 214 38.86 21.39 -11.27
CA ALA A 214 39.02 20.16 -10.52
C ALA A 214 40.07 19.24 -11.16
N ASP A 215 40.83 18.50 -10.35
CA ASP A 215 41.94 17.62 -10.73
C ASP A 215 41.61 16.67 -11.89
N CYS A 216 40.34 16.24 -11.99
CA CYS A 216 39.88 15.35 -13.05
C CYS A 216 39.84 15.99 -14.45
N ASN A 217 39.74 17.31 -14.50
CA ASN A 217 39.70 18.14 -15.70
C ASN A 217 40.98 18.97 -15.87
N ASP A 218 41.94 18.82 -14.96
CA ASP A 218 43.18 19.58 -14.94
C ASP A 218 44.36 18.75 -15.50
N GLY A 219 45.01 19.29 -16.53
CA GLY A 219 46.23 18.72 -17.09
C GLY A 219 47.47 18.94 -16.22
N CYS A 220 47.41 19.84 -15.24
CA CYS A 220 48.45 20.15 -14.26
C CYS A 220 47.88 20.38 -12.84
N PRO A 221 47.33 19.37 -12.16
CA PRO A 221 46.61 19.50 -10.88
C PRO A 221 47.38 20.09 -9.68
N ASP A 222 48.67 20.40 -9.84
CA ASP A 222 49.55 20.94 -8.79
C ASP A 222 50.12 22.33 -9.20
N ASP A 223 49.66 22.94 -10.30
CA ASP A 223 50.15 24.21 -10.86
C ASP A 223 49.02 25.21 -11.09
N ASP A 224 48.82 26.09 -10.11
CA ASP A 224 47.75 27.09 -10.07
C ASP A 224 47.73 28.11 -11.23
N ASN A 225 48.76 28.11 -12.08
CA ASN A 225 48.84 29.00 -13.25
C ASN A 225 48.47 28.30 -14.56
N LYS A 226 48.22 26.98 -14.54
CA LYS A 226 48.02 26.19 -15.75
C LYS A 226 47.02 25.07 -15.54
N THR A 227 45.99 25.07 -16.38
CA THR A 227 45.10 23.91 -16.54
C THR A 227 45.59 22.88 -17.56
N ALA A 228 46.71 23.16 -18.24
CA ALA A 228 47.26 22.34 -19.31
C ALA A 228 48.79 22.45 -19.38
N ALA A 229 49.46 21.31 -19.56
CA ALA A 229 50.92 21.22 -19.53
C ALA A 229 51.65 22.12 -20.54
N GLY A 230 51.04 22.42 -21.69
CA GLY A 230 51.70 23.21 -22.73
C GLY A 230 52.98 22.55 -23.26
N ALA A 231 53.92 23.33 -23.78
CA ALA A 231 55.18 22.84 -24.32
C ALA A 231 56.26 22.65 -23.23
N CYS A 232 56.21 23.50 -22.20
CA CYS A 232 57.14 23.49 -21.06
C CYS A 232 56.78 22.48 -19.96
N GLY A 233 55.64 21.80 -20.08
CA GLY A 233 55.07 21.01 -18.99
C GLY A 233 54.47 21.88 -17.87
N CYS A 234 54.00 21.20 -16.83
CA CYS A 234 53.50 21.85 -15.60
C CYS A 234 54.67 22.47 -14.79
N GLY A 235 54.40 23.55 -14.06
CA GLY A 235 55.32 24.26 -13.18
C GLY A 235 56.27 25.25 -13.86
N ASN A 236 56.25 25.34 -15.20
CA ASN A 236 57.15 26.19 -15.98
C ASN A 236 56.35 27.08 -16.94
N SER A 237 56.61 28.39 -17.02
CA SER A 237 55.86 29.28 -17.94
C SER A 237 56.07 28.92 -19.42
N ASP A 238 55.00 28.88 -20.21
CA ASP A 238 55.06 28.83 -21.70
C ASP A 238 55.21 30.23 -22.32
N ALA A 239 55.65 31.23 -21.55
CA ALA A 239 55.93 32.54 -22.10
C ALA A 239 57.07 32.46 -23.14
N ASP A 240 56.90 33.22 -24.21
CA ASP A 240 57.90 33.45 -25.23
C ASP A 240 58.26 34.94 -25.14
N ALA A 241 59.32 35.25 -24.41
CA ALA A 241 59.70 36.63 -24.10
C ALA A 241 60.12 37.42 -25.35
N ASP A 242 60.60 36.71 -26.38
CA ASP A 242 61.29 37.27 -27.53
C ASP A 242 60.43 37.20 -28.82
N GLY A 243 59.34 36.43 -28.79
CA GLY A 243 58.32 36.30 -29.82
C GLY A 243 58.73 35.43 -31.01
N ASN A 244 59.77 34.60 -30.87
CA ASN A 244 60.30 33.77 -31.96
C ASN A 244 59.51 32.46 -32.20
N GLY A 245 58.55 32.14 -31.33
CA GLY A 245 57.70 30.95 -31.40
C GLY A 245 58.20 29.75 -30.59
N THR A 246 59.35 29.87 -29.91
CA THR A 246 59.89 28.86 -28.97
C THR A 246 59.73 29.39 -27.54
N PRO A 247 59.00 28.69 -26.67
CA PRO A 247 58.88 29.09 -25.27
C PRO A 247 60.25 29.10 -24.56
N ASP A 248 60.43 30.02 -23.62
CA ASP A 248 61.71 30.28 -22.95
C ASP A 248 62.33 29.01 -22.31
N CYS A 249 61.50 28.07 -21.86
CA CYS A 249 61.95 26.81 -21.25
C CYS A 249 62.61 25.82 -22.25
N LEU A 250 62.36 26.01 -23.55
CA LEU A 250 62.93 25.25 -24.66
C LEU A 250 63.91 26.13 -25.48
N ASP A 251 64.16 27.36 -25.02
CA ASP A 251 65.05 28.32 -25.64
C ASP A 251 66.39 28.36 -24.89
N ASP A 252 67.41 27.75 -25.51
CA ASP A 252 68.77 27.73 -24.99
C ASP A 252 69.37 29.17 -24.85
N ASP A 253 68.77 30.18 -25.50
CA ASP A 253 69.18 31.58 -25.48
C ASP A 253 68.42 32.44 -24.45
N ASN A 254 67.48 31.86 -23.69
CA ASN A 254 66.73 32.47 -22.58
C ASN A 254 66.08 33.83 -22.96
N GLY A 255 65.30 33.86 -24.04
CA GLY A 255 64.51 35.01 -24.47
C GLY A 255 65.33 36.10 -25.19
N ASN A 256 66.46 35.72 -25.78
CA ASN A 256 67.30 36.65 -26.52
C ASN A 256 67.07 36.51 -28.04
N THR A 257 66.28 37.44 -28.61
CA THR A 257 66.06 37.60 -30.07
C THR A 257 67.32 37.70 -30.94
N ASN A 258 68.51 37.81 -30.33
CA ASN A 258 69.75 37.82 -31.07
C ASN A 258 70.06 36.40 -31.53
N GLY A 259 69.50 36.02 -32.68
CA GLY A 259 69.93 34.93 -33.54
C GLY A 259 71.41 35.08 -33.91
N ASN A 260 72.26 34.80 -32.94
CA ASN A 260 73.69 34.80 -32.96
C ASN A 260 74.09 33.55 -32.20
N GLU A 261 74.11 32.43 -32.94
CA GLU A 261 74.92 31.30 -32.54
C GLU A 261 76.29 31.82 -32.09
N ASN A 262 76.63 31.43 -30.85
CA ASN A 262 77.98 31.24 -30.37
C ASN A 262 78.66 32.44 -29.70
N GLN A 263 78.54 32.50 -28.35
CA GLN A 263 79.74 32.61 -27.50
C GLN A 263 79.65 31.70 -26.26
N ASN A 264 80.07 30.45 -26.45
CA ASN A 264 81.23 29.93 -25.72
C ASN A 264 81.16 29.97 -24.16
N GLN A 265 80.61 28.90 -23.56
CA GLN A 265 81.19 28.36 -22.33
C GLN A 265 82.34 27.44 -22.72
N ASN A 266 83.58 27.95 -22.77
CA ASN A 266 84.75 27.10 -22.80
C ASN A 266 85.39 26.94 -21.42
N ASN A 267 85.60 25.66 -21.11
CA ASN A 267 86.70 25.08 -20.34
C ASN A 267 86.49 24.87 -18.84
N ASN A 268 85.99 23.68 -18.51
CA ASN A 268 86.86 22.72 -17.83
C ASN A 268 86.59 21.28 -18.33
N GLY A 269 87.64 20.59 -18.74
CA GLY A 269 87.53 19.20 -19.21
C GLY A 269 87.55 18.19 -18.05
N ASN A 270 86.87 17.07 -18.30
CA ASN A 270 87.32 15.68 -18.09
C ASN A 270 86.46 14.78 -17.15
N SER A 271 85.97 13.67 -17.74
CA SER A 271 85.57 12.36 -17.15
C SER A 271 84.39 12.35 -16.16
N ASN A 272 83.34 11.52 -16.27
CA ASN A 272 83.29 10.10 -16.63
C ASN A 272 81.81 9.66 -16.76
N GLY A 273 81.52 8.83 -17.78
CA GLY A 273 80.46 7.81 -17.88
C GLY A 273 79.06 8.00 -17.26
N ASN A 274 78.02 7.99 -18.10
CA ASN A 274 77.34 6.75 -18.51
C ASN A 274 76.31 7.02 -19.63
N ASP A 275 76.42 6.24 -20.70
CA ASP A 275 75.32 6.04 -21.63
C ASP A 275 74.19 5.31 -20.89
N ASN A 276 73.07 5.98 -20.65
CA ASN A 276 71.80 5.30 -20.43
C ASN A 276 70.66 6.21 -20.88
N VAL A 277 70.40 6.20 -22.18
CA VAL A 277 69.15 6.67 -22.78
C VAL A 277 68.04 5.72 -22.33
N PRO A 278 67.02 6.15 -21.58
CA PRO A 278 65.78 5.39 -21.51
C PRO A 278 65.08 5.58 -22.86
N THR A 279 65.03 4.51 -23.65
CA THR A 279 64.17 4.45 -24.82
C THR A 279 62.71 4.69 -24.42
N PRO A 280 61.90 5.39 -25.24
CA PRO A 280 60.47 5.48 -25.00
C PRO A 280 59.87 4.09 -25.12
N ASN A 281 59.19 3.65 -24.06
CA ASN A 281 58.48 2.38 -24.04
C ASN A 281 57.20 2.51 -24.88
N PRO A 282 57.04 1.80 -26.00
CA PRO A 282 55.74 1.71 -26.64
C PRO A 282 54.86 0.73 -25.85
N SER A 283 53.66 1.20 -25.51
CA SER A 283 52.51 0.36 -25.18
C SER A 283 52.42 -0.85 -26.12
N PRO A 284 52.07 -2.05 -25.63
CA PRO A 284 51.41 -3.04 -26.45
C PRO A 284 49.92 -3.15 -26.08
N GLU A 285 49.12 -2.96 -27.11
CA GLU A 285 47.71 -3.27 -27.21
C GLU A 285 47.40 -4.74 -26.85
N ALA A 286 46.15 -4.90 -26.42
CA ALA A 286 45.27 -6.07 -26.47
C ALA A 286 45.78 -7.40 -27.09
N CYS A 287 45.54 -8.49 -26.36
CA CYS A 287 45.17 -9.76 -27.00
C CYS A 287 44.30 -10.61 -26.05
N GLY A 288 43.08 -10.93 -26.49
CA GLY A 288 42.19 -11.85 -25.79
C GLY A 288 42.43 -13.33 -26.13
N VAL A 289 41.88 -14.20 -25.25
CA VAL A 289 41.29 -15.56 -25.44
C VAL A 289 42.18 -16.63 -26.15
N THR A 290 42.43 -17.85 -25.65
CA THR A 290 41.56 -18.92 -25.09
C THR A 290 42.38 -20.11 -24.48
N CYS A 291 41.68 -20.90 -23.63
CA CYS A 291 41.79 -22.38 -23.36
C CYS A 291 42.72 -22.92 -22.25
N GLY A 292 42.10 -23.60 -21.26
CA GLY A 292 42.65 -24.20 -20.01
C GLY A 292 43.27 -25.60 -20.16
N PRO A 293 43.04 -26.62 -19.28
CA PRO A 293 42.28 -26.68 -18.01
C PRO A 293 43.06 -27.32 -16.82
N GLY A 294 42.46 -27.35 -15.61
CA GLY A 294 42.71 -28.46 -14.67
C GLY A 294 42.70 -28.16 -13.16
N MET A 295 41.69 -28.76 -12.48
CA MET A 295 41.75 -29.37 -11.13
C MET A 295 41.99 -28.39 -9.94
N GLY A 296 41.16 -28.27 -8.91
CA GLY A 296 40.19 -29.17 -8.31
C GLY A 296 40.36 -29.05 -6.78
N THR A 297 39.27 -28.89 -6.02
CA THR A 297 39.08 -29.50 -4.68
C THR A 297 37.70 -29.13 -4.15
N MET A 298 36.89 -30.16 -4.03
CA MET A 298 35.57 -30.16 -3.40
C MET A 298 35.70 -30.00 -1.88
N MET A 299 34.87 -29.16 -1.29
CA MET A 299 34.58 -29.17 0.16
C MET A 299 33.29 -29.97 0.41
N PRO A 300 33.26 -30.91 1.38
CA PRO A 300 32.04 -31.63 1.71
C PRO A 300 31.25 -30.91 2.80
N LEU A 301 29.95 -30.70 2.56
CA LEU A 301 28.95 -30.44 3.59
C LEU A 301 28.54 -31.78 4.22
N VAL A 302 28.95 -32.00 5.47
CA VAL A 302 28.42 -33.07 6.32
C VAL A 302 27.54 -32.43 7.39
N GLY A 303 26.27 -32.80 7.37
CA GLY A 303 25.29 -32.42 8.38
C GLY A 303 25.55 -33.08 9.72
N ILE A 304 25.24 -32.35 10.80
CA ILE A 304 25.10 -32.90 12.14
C ILE A 304 23.75 -32.45 12.70
N PHE A 305 22.86 -33.43 12.85
CA PHE A 305 21.70 -33.42 13.73
C PHE A 305 22.19 -33.31 15.19
N LEU A 306 21.72 -32.30 15.93
CA LEU A 306 21.66 -32.39 17.40
C LEU A 306 20.34 -31.85 17.94
N ILE A 307 19.68 -32.77 18.63
CA ILE A 307 18.46 -32.66 19.43
C ILE A 307 18.74 -31.78 20.66
N GLY A 308 17.86 -30.82 20.95
CA GLY A 308 17.96 -29.97 22.14
C GLY A 308 16.60 -29.45 22.60
N MET A 309 15.84 -30.29 23.30
CA MET A 309 14.70 -29.88 24.11
C MET A 309 15.12 -28.84 25.17
N ARG A 310 14.36 -27.74 25.35
CA ARG A 310 13.82 -27.32 26.67
C ARG A 310 13.00 -26.01 26.64
N ARG A 311 11.74 -26.21 27.05
CA ARG A 311 10.96 -25.48 28.09
C ARG A 311 10.44 -24.06 27.80
N ARG A 312 9.10 -24.04 27.71
CA ARG A 312 8.17 -22.96 28.06
C ARG A 312 8.57 -22.22 29.35
N GLY A 313 8.54 -20.89 29.30
CA GLY A 313 8.55 -20.01 30.46
C GLY A 313 7.57 -18.85 30.24
N ARG A 314 6.38 -18.92 30.86
CA ARG A 314 5.46 -17.79 31.05
C ARG A 314 6.08 -16.79 32.03
N PRO A 315 5.97 -15.47 31.81
CA PRO A 315 6.00 -14.52 32.90
C PRO A 315 4.57 -14.28 33.43
N ARG A 316 4.42 -14.45 34.74
CA ARG A 316 3.24 -14.13 35.54
C ARG A 316 3.27 -12.61 35.78
N ARG A 317 2.29 -11.85 35.27
CA ARG A 317 2.06 -10.46 35.68
C ARG A 317 1.49 -10.48 37.10
N THR A 318 2.21 -9.87 38.03
CA THR A 318 1.72 -9.48 39.35
C THR A 318 1.05 -8.11 39.22
N VAL A 319 -0.20 -8.05 39.70
CA VAL A 319 -0.94 -6.83 39.97
C VAL A 319 -0.30 -6.13 41.19
N SER A 320 -0.16 -4.81 41.11
CA SER A 320 -0.11 -3.90 42.26
C SER A 320 -1.33 -3.01 42.19
#